data_AF-A0AAV2I0W1-F1
#
_entry.id   AF-A0AAV2I0W1-F1
#
_cell.length_a   1.000
_cell.length_b   1.000
_cell.length_c   1.000
_cell.angle_alpha   90.00
_cell.angle_beta   90.00
_cell.angle_gamma   90.00
#
_symmetry.space_group_name_H-M   'P 1'
#
loop_
_entity.id
_entity.type
_entity.pdbx_description
1 polymer ?
#
loop_
_entity_poly.entity_id
_entity_poly.type
_entity_poly.pdbx_seq_one_letter_code
_entity_poly.pdbx_strand_id
1 'polypeptide(L)'
;MNNLLTSSFVEHHITQFPGTLIPEEWGLVTYSVYYQLDLKMCQLKSLDYSFNWGDEKMPVPRVASVLEMPSKIIKFDVSLNELTSLSHDALVPFRNLRSLDASLNQLRHFQGIEVLEHLYTLNLSHNMIKRVDALLNSHSLRELNVSNNHIEDISGIPSLINLLVLNLNYNKLKSLEGVTSFPKLEELLADNNELKDLIPLISCRRIRVISAANNQIQSVDSLLRLISQHKSLQSLNLTGNPVEREHTYQSDILREAKNIVTLDNISVKPMPTVLDDHKRHANNLYTLQDAARQAFEDRIRVARQRMEENVNFLQRRILSIQQEYSDFEKKMKSDLEACLRFLSTLGDVELSTVGRDPIGASFNSLTFQYPYVFQDQHRHRRRDPKSDYSDIKETDEVLRNAFKELVKEKEKYSDL
;
A
#
# COMPACT_ATOMS: atom_id res chain seq x y z
N MET A 1 -6.86 9.72 21.78
CA MET A 1 -5.55 10.27 22.16
C MET A 1 -4.67 10.20 20.93
N ASN A 2 -4.19 11.32 20.41
CA ASN A 2 -3.17 11.29 19.36
C ASN A 2 -1.88 10.81 20.02
N ASN A 3 -1.37 9.65 19.61
CA ASN A 3 -0.09 9.14 20.10
C ASN A 3 1.00 9.98 19.44
N LEU A 4 1.61 10.87 20.23
CA LEU A 4 2.77 11.64 19.78
C LEU A 4 3.96 10.70 19.57
N LEU A 5 4.77 10.98 18.55
CA LEU A 5 6.01 10.29 18.24
C LEU A 5 7.07 10.67 19.29
N THR A 6 7.52 9.70 20.08
CA THR A 6 8.58 9.93 21.08
C THR A 6 9.95 9.98 20.43
N SER A 7 10.91 10.65 21.09
CA SER A 7 12.30 10.71 20.62
C SER A 7 12.90 9.31 20.48
N SER A 8 12.69 8.44 21.46
CA SER A 8 13.16 7.05 21.44
C SER A 8 12.59 6.24 20.27
N PHE A 9 11.32 6.47 19.93
CA PHE A 9 10.70 5.81 18.78
C PHE A 9 11.32 6.28 17.48
N VAL A 10 11.43 7.60 17.28
CA VAL A 10 12.01 8.16 16.05
C VAL A 10 13.46 7.75 15.89
N GLU A 11 14.27 7.82 16.95
CA GLU A 11 15.69 7.43 16.92
C GLU A 11 15.89 5.96 16.56
N HIS A 12 15.00 5.06 17.01
CA HIS A 12 15.05 3.64 16.64
C HIS A 12 14.81 3.41 15.14
N HIS A 13 14.11 4.31 14.47
CA HIS A 13 13.77 4.24 13.05
C HIS A 13 14.73 5.03 12.16
N ILE A 14 15.76 5.65 12.75
CA ILE A 14 16.82 6.31 12.01
C ILE A 14 17.93 5.30 11.74
N THR A 15 18.31 5.17 10.48
CA THR A 15 19.45 4.34 10.06
C THR A 15 20.42 5.16 9.22
N GLN A 16 21.71 4.83 9.30
CA GLN A 16 22.71 5.47 8.46
C GLN A 16 22.45 5.13 6.99
N PHE A 17 22.35 6.16 6.16
CA PHE A 17 22.18 5.99 4.73
C PHE A 17 23.52 5.60 4.09
N PRO A 18 23.60 4.49 3.33
CA PRO A 18 24.85 4.05 2.73
C PRO A 18 25.40 5.11 1.78
N GLY A 19 26.61 5.62 2.05
CA GLY A 19 27.23 6.67 1.24
C GLY A 19 27.42 6.29 -0.24
N THR A 20 27.60 4.99 -0.52
CA THR A 20 27.69 4.44 -1.89
C THR A 20 26.40 4.52 -2.68
N LEU A 21 25.26 4.68 -2.01
CA LEU A 21 23.93 4.79 -2.61
C LEU A 21 23.47 6.24 -2.74
N ILE A 22 24.28 7.22 -2.33
CA ILE A 22 23.96 8.64 -2.50
C ILE A 22 24.18 9.03 -3.97
N PRO A 23 23.14 9.43 -4.70
CA PRO A 23 23.30 9.91 -6.07
C PRO A 23 24.17 11.17 -6.11
N GLU A 24 25.13 11.25 -7.03
CA GLU A 24 25.98 12.44 -7.23
C GLU A 24 25.16 13.72 -7.43
N GLU A 25 24.02 13.57 -8.11
CA GLU A 25 23.09 14.65 -8.39
C GLU A 25 22.48 15.30 -7.16
N TRP A 26 22.45 14.64 -5.99
CA TRP A 26 21.95 15.25 -4.76
C TRP A 26 22.89 16.34 -4.22
N GLY A 27 24.11 16.46 -4.76
CA GLY A 27 25.06 17.51 -4.44
C GLY A 27 25.52 17.49 -2.98
N LEU A 28 25.50 16.32 -2.35
CA LEU A 28 25.86 16.13 -0.95
C LEU A 28 27.37 15.96 -0.78
N VAL A 29 27.91 16.41 0.36
CA VAL A 29 29.33 16.26 0.69
C VAL A 29 29.68 14.78 0.88
N THR A 30 30.61 14.26 0.08
CA THR A 30 30.95 12.83 -0.03
C THR A 30 31.51 12.21 1.25
N TYR A 31 32.14 12.99 2.13
CA TYR A 31 32.75 12.50 3.37
C TYR A 31 31.85 12.67 4.61
N SER A 32 30.61 13.11 4.43
CA SER A 32 29.65 13.27 5.53
C SER A 32 28.83 11.99 5.73
N VAL A 33 28.46 11.73 6.98
CA VAL A 33 27.43 10.73 7.33
C VAL A 33 26.05 11.35 7.11
N TYR A 34 25.16 10.61 6.48
CA TYR A 34 23.74 10.97 6.31
C TYR A 34 22.87 9.82 6.77
N TYR A 35 21.60 10.12 7.01
CA TYR A 35 20.64 9.19 7.57
C TYR A 35 19.37 9.13 6.75
N GLN A 36 18.65 8.03 6.92
CA GLN A 36 17.27 7.90 6.51
C GLN A 36 16.39 7.66 7.75
N LEU A 37 15.20 8.21 7.73
CA LEU A 37 14.15 7.97 8.72
C LEU A 37 13.09 7.08 8.05
N ASP A 38 12.83 5.91 8.63
CA ASP A 38 11.87 4.94 8.10
C ASP A 38 10.72 4.73 9.09
N LEU A 39 9.60 5.42 8.88
CA LEU A 39 8.36 5.29 9.64
C LEU A 39 7.29 4.54 8.84
N LYS A 40 7.70 3.65 7.94
CA LYS A 40 6.81 2.83 7.14
C LYS A 40 6.01 1.87 8.01
N MET A 41 4.71 1.71 7.70
CA MET A 41 3.82 0.75 8.38
C MET A 41 3.70 0.96 9.91
N CYS A 42 3.93 2.18 10.40
CA CYS A 42 3.85 2.51 11.81
C CYS A 42 2.42 2.87 12.30
N GLN A 43 1.41 2.75 11.44
CA GLN A 43 -0.01 3.08 11.72
C GLN A 43 -0.21 4.56 12.14
N LEU A 44 0.58 5.46 11.55
CA LEU A 44 0.57 6.88 11.89
C LEU A 44 -0.64 7.58 11.29
N LYS A 45 -1.33 8.40 12.10
CA LYS A 45 -2.45 9.25 11.65
C LYS A 45 -2.05 10.71 11.43
N SER A 46 -1.00 11.13 12.14
CA SER A 46 -0.37 12.44 12.05
C SER A 46 1.11 12.31 12.36
N LEU A 47 1.90 13.29 11.96
CA LEU A 47 3.31 13.43 12.30
C LEU A 47 3.46 14.46 13.41
N ASP A 48 3.04 14.09 14.62
CA ASP A 48 3.13 14.95 15.80
C ASP A 48 4.26 14.46 16.70
N TYR A 49 5.30 15.26 16.90
CA TYR A 49 6.45 14.89 17.72
C TYR A 49 6.29 15.32 19.17
N SER A 50 6.61 14.45 20.13
CA SER A 50 6.58 14.78 21.56
C SER A 50 7.86 15.48 22.05
N PHE A 51 8.78 15.76 21.14
CA PHE A 51 10.09 16.33 21.39
C PHE A 51 10.38 17.41 20.35
N ASN A 52 11.33 18.28 20.66
CA ASN A 52 11.80 19.28 19.72
C ASN A 52 13.06 18.77 19.03
N TRP A 53 13.11 18.95 17.72
CA TRP A 53 14.33 18.75 16.95
C TRP A 53 15.38 19.80 17.35
N GLY A 54 16.65 19.42 17.34
CA GLY A 54 17.73 20.32 17.74
C GLY A 54 17.86 21.55 16.84
N ASP A 55 18.43 22.63 17.39
CA ASP A 55 18.78 23.83 16.64
C ASP A 55 20.24 23.74 16.17
N GLU A 56 20.44 23.53 14.88
CA GLU A 56 21.77 23.41 14.26
C GLU A 56 22.62 24.69 14.36
N LYS A 57 22.00 25.83 14.73
CA LYS A 57 22.71 27.09 14.99
C LYS A 57 23.33 27.15 16.40
N MET A 58 22.94 26.25 17.31
CA MET A 58 23.49 26.16 18.66
C MET A 58 24.80 25.35 18.67
N PRO A 59 25.76 25.65 19.57
CA PRO A 59 27.02 24.91 19.65
C PRO A 59 26.77 23.43 19.96
N VAL A 60 27.19 22.57 19.02
CA VAL A 60 26.91 21.12 18.99
C VAL A 60 27.42 20.43 20.27
N PRO A 61 26.59 19.64 20.99
CA PRO A 61 27.05 18.80 22.09
C PRO A 61 28.04 17.72 21.61
N ARG A 62 28.93 17.26 22.50
CA ARG A 62 30.00 16.29 22.19
C ARG A 62 29.51 14.88 21.77
N VAL A 63 28.21 14.60 21.86
CA VAL A 63 27.59 13.33 21.45
C VAL A 63 26.26 13.64 20.77
N ALA A 64 26.32 14.14 19.53
CA ALA A 64 25.13 14.61 18.83
C ALA A 64 24.26 13.41 18.38
N SER A 65 23.12 13.20 19.04
CA SER A 65 22.06 12.35 18.49
C SER A 65 21.61 12.90 17.14
N VAL A 66 21.18 12.03 16.22
CA VAL A 66 20.66 12.47 14.91
C VAL A 66 19.45 13.39 15.07
N LEU A 67 18.71 13.28 16.17
CA LEU A 67 17.60 14.18 16.51
C LEU A 67 18.04 15.63 16.75
N GLU A 68 19.31 15.85 17.09
CA GLU A 68 19.91 17.18 17.24
C GLU A 68 20.40 17.76 15.90
N MET A 69 20.50 16.93 14.86
CA MET A 69 20.96 17.31 13.52
C MET A 69 20.03 16.76 12.42
N PRO A 70 18.74 17.17 12.40
CA PRO A 70 17.78 16.64 11.44
C PRO A 70 18.14 16.93 9.98
N SER A 71 19.00 17.91 9.69
CA SER A 71 19.47 18.18 8.32
C SER A 71 20.32 17.05 7.72
N LYS A 72 20.85 16.13 8.54
CA LYS A 72 21.55 14.94 8.09
C LYS A 72 20.59 13.85 7.61
N ILE A 73 19.30 13.95 7.90
CA ILE A 73 18.27 13.06 7.36
C ILE A 73 17.94 13.52 5.95
N ILE A 74 18.31 12.69 4.97
CA ILE A 74 18.16 13.01 3.53
C ILE A 74 17.08 12.17 2.86
N LYS A 75 16.62 11.10 3.51
CA LYS A 75 15.52 10.26 3.04
C LYS A 75 14.53 10.01 4.16
N PHE A 76 13.25 10.10 3.83
CA PHE A 76 12.16 9.91 4.78
C PHE A 76 11.09 9.04 4.14
N ASP A 77 10.84 7.87 4.72
CA ASP A 77 9.74 6.98 4.33
C ASP A 77 8.65 7.06 5.42
N VAL A 78 7.47 7.55 5.05
CA VAL A 78 6.24 7.53 5.85
C VAL A 78 5.13 6.76 5.14
N SER A 79 5.50 5.88 4.21
CA SER A 79 4.54 5.12 3.40
C SER A 79 3.75 4.11 4.23
N LEU A 80 2.61 3.65 3.70
CA LEU A 80 1.78 2.62 4.33
C LEU A 80 1.30 3.01 5.74
N ASN A 81 0.82 4.24 5.88
CA ASN A 81 0.26 4.77 7.13
C ASN A 81 -1.18 5.27 6.89
N GLU A 82 -1.75 5.98 7.86
CA GLU A 82 -3.10 6.55 7.84
C GLU A 82 -3.05 8.09 7.85
N LEU A 83 -1.97 8.70 7.33
CA LEU A 83 -1.80 10.15 7.31
C LEU A 83 -2.85 10.79 6.41
N THR A 84 -3.51 11.83 6.92
CA THR A 84 -4.52 12.60 6.17
C THR A 84 -3.99 13.93 5.61
N SER A 85 -2.90 14.42 6.19
CA SER A 85 -2.16 15.61 5.77
C SER A 85 -0.68 15.49 6.13
N LEU A 86 0.17 16.19 5.38
CA LEU A 86 1.55 16.47 5.77
C LEU A 86 1.61 17.93 6.23
N SER A 87 1.80 18.18 7.52
CA SER A 87 1.83 19.56 8.04
C SER A 87 3.19 20.22 7.84
N HIS A 88 3.18 21.54 7.66
CA HIS A 88 4.40 22.37 7.62
C HIS A 88 5.30 22.08 8.83
N ASP A 89 4.75 22.21 10.05
CA ASP A 89 5.50 22.07 11.30
C ASP A 89 6.18 20.70 11.44
N ALA A 90 5.56 19.63 10.95
CA ALA A 90 6.14 18.30 10.98
C ALA A 90 7.34 18.13 10.05
N LEU A 91 7.35 18.86 8.92
CA LEU A 91 8.39 18.74 7.88
C LEU A 91 9.50 19.78 8.00
N VAL A 92 9.29 20.88 8.74
CA VAL A 92 10.30 21.93 8.98
C VAL A 92 11.68 21.40 9.40
N PRO A 93 11.81 20.36 10.24
CA PRO A 93 13.12 19.82 10.62
C PRO A 93 13.91 19.25 9.43
N PHE A 94 13.23 18.73 8.41
CA PHE A 94 13.82 17.96 7.32
C PHE A 94 14.08 18.81 6.06
N ARG A 95 14.47 20.08 6.18
CA ARG A 95 14.66 20.98 5.00
C ARG A 95 15.67 20.47 3.97
N ASN A 96 16.62 19.64 4.41
CA ASN A 96 17.64 19.03 3.55
C ASN A 96 17.22 17.67 2.96
N LEU A 97 15.95 17.29 3.08
CA LEU A 97 15.45 16.06 2.51
C LEU A 97 15.63 16.04 0.98
N ARG A 98 16.14 14.92 0.47
CA ARG A 98 16.31 14.64 -0.96
C ARG A 98 15.25 13.69 -1.48
N SER A 99 14.74 12.81 -0.62
CA SER A 99 13.74 11.80 -0.98
C SER A 99 12.65 11.67 0.07
N LEU A 100 11.39 11.79 -0.34
CA LEU A 100 10.22 11.58 0.50
C LEU A 100 9.30 10.54 -0.14
N ASP A 101 9.02 9.46 0.60
CA ASP A 101 7.95 8.53 0.29
C ASP A 101 6.81 8.70 1.29
N ALA A 102 5.68 9.23 0.83
CA ALA A 102 4.43 9.32 1.57
C ALA A 102 3.29 8.60 0.84
N SER A 103 3.63 7.57 0.07
CA SER A 103 2.65 6.73 -0.63
C SER A 103 1.80 5.88 0.31
N LEU A 104 0.69 5.34 -0.19
CA LEU A 104 -0.17 4.40 0.55
C LEU A 104 -0.64 5.00 1.90
N ASN A 105 -1.17 6.22 1.82
CA ASN A 105 -1.73 6.99 2.94
C ASN A 105 -3.15 7.45 2.58
N GLN A 106 -3.72 8.39 3.35
CA GLN A 106 -5.03 8.98 3.11
C GLN A 106 -4.93 10.48 2.82
N LEU A 107 -3.80 10.94 2.27
CA LEU A 107 -3.52 12.35 2.04
C LEU A 107 -4.53 12.92 1.05
N ARG A 108 -5.25 13.97 1.47
CA ARG A 108 -6.10 14.77 0.57
C ARG A 108 -5.39 16.02 0.08
N HIS A 109 -4.50 16.53 0.93
CA HIS A 109 -3.66 17.68 0.70
C HIS A 109 -2.29 17.41 1.33
N PHE A 110 -1.28 18.14 0.85
CA PHE A 110 0.11 18.01 1.29
C PHE A 110 0.75 19.39 1.49
N GLN A 111 -0.04 20.36 1.98
CA GLN A 111 0.44 21.70 2.33
C GLN A 111 1.41 21.59 3.52
N GLY A 112 2.68 21.70 3.23
CA GLY A 112 3.80 21.41 4.12
C GLY A 112 5.05 21.01 3.33
N ILE A 113 4.88 20.42 2.14
CA ILE A 113 6.00 20.04 1.25
C ILE A 113 6.79 21.26 0.76
N GLU A 114 6.22 22.47 0.78
CA GLU A 114 6.88 23.70 0.33
C GLU A 114 8.16 24.04 1.12
N VAL A 115 8.37 23.43 2.30
CA VAL A 115 9.61 23.59 3.09
C VAL A 115 10.77 22.73 2.57
N LEU A 116 10.48 21.74 1.74
CA LEU A 116 11.44 20.75 1.24
C LEU A 116 12.02 21.21 -0.10
N GLU A 117 12.77 22.31 -0.08
CA GLU A 117 13.28 22.98 -1.30
C GLU A 117 14.27 22.11 -2.10
N HIS A 118 14.94 21.17 -1.43
CA HIS A 118 15.97 20.32 -2.02
C HIS A 118 15.49 18.92 -2.42
N LEU A 119 14.17 18.70 -2.46
CA LEU A 119 13.61 17.40 -2.77
C LEU A 119 13.88 17.02 -4.24
N TYR A 120 14.44 15.84 -4.47
CA TYR A 120 14.70 15.25 -5.80
C TYR A 120 13.61 14.26 -6.20
N THR A 121 13.17 13.43 -5.25
CA THR A 121 12.16 12.39 -5.50
C THR A 121 11.00 12.54 -4.52
N LEU A 122 9.78 12.59 -5.03
CA LEU A 122 8.57 12.65 -4.23
C LEU A 122 7.58 11.57 -4.67
N ASN A 123 7.27 10.66 -3.75
CA ASN A 123 6.24 9.64 -3.96
C ASN A 123 5.02 9.93 -3.07
N LEU A 124 3.90 10.26 -3.72
CA LEU A 124 2.58 10.50 -3.13
C LEU A 124 1.53 9.52 -3.68
N SER A 125 1.97 8.39 -4.25
CA SER A 125 1.05 7.45 -4.88
C SER A 125 0.10 6.76 -3.89
N HIS A 126 -1.05 6.28 -4.36
CA HIS A 126 -2.07 5.63 -3.52
C HIS A 126 -2.51 6.51 -2.34
N ASN A 127 -3.01 7.71 -2.66
CA ASN A 127 -3.57 8.66 -1.72
C ASN A 127 -4.94 9.14 -2.24
N MET A 128 -5.49 10.21 -1.64
CA MET A 128 -6.78 10.79 -1.99
C MET A 128 -6.63 12.22 -2.54
N ILE A 129 -5.50 12.52 -3.18
CA ILE A 129 -5.13 13.86 -3.66
C ILE A 129 -5.97 14.20 -4.90
N LYS A 130 -6.52 15.42 -4.92
CA LYS A 130 -7.29 15.94 -6.07
C LYS A 130 -6.60 17.08 -6.83
N ARG A 131 -5.71 17.81 -6.14
CA ARG A 131 -5.01 18.98 -6.67
C ARG A 131 -3.54 18.91 -6.25
N VAL A 132 -2.66 19.38 -7.13
CA VAL A 132 -1.21 19.34 -6.94
C VAL A 132 -0.68 20.79 -6.98
N ASP A 133 -1.04 21.57 -5.96
CA ASP A 133 -0.74 23.01 -5.85
C ASP A 133 0.39 23.33 -4.86
N ALA A 134 0.69 22.43 -3.92
CA ALA A 134 1.66 22.63 -2.84
C ALA A 134 3.14 22.34 -3.21
N LEU A 135 3.52 22.49 -4.49
CA LEU A 135 4.90 22.23 -5.00
C LEU A 135 5.68 23.50 -5.37
N LEU A 136 5.26 24.68 -4.90
CA LEU A 136 5.77 25.98 -5.34
C LEU A 136 7.29 26.13 -5.24
N ASN A 137 7.90 25.53 -4.23
CA ASN A 137 9.33 25.66 -3.96
C ASN A 137 10.17 24.45 -4.40
N SER A 138 9.56 23.41 -4.99
CA SER A 138 10.23 22.13 -5.31
C SER A 138 11.03 22.18 -6.61
N HIS A 139 11.87 23.20 -6.80
CA HIS A 139 12.64 23.43 -8.02
C HIS A 139 13.67 22.34 -8.33
N SER A 140 14.14 21.62 -7.31
CA SER A 140 15.09 20.51 -7.45
C SER A 140 14.43 19.18 -7.86
N LEU A 141 13.09 19.12 -7.87
CA LEU A 141 12.37 17.86 -8.08
C LEU A 141 12.61 17.31 -9.49
N ARG A 142 12.98 16.03 -9.54
CA ARG A 142 13.26 15.28 -10.77
C ARG A 142 12.27 14.17 -11.02
N GLU A 143 11.80 13.53 -9.95
CA GLU A 143 10.82 12.45 -10.02
C GLU A 143 9.61 12.77 -9.15
N LEU A 144 8.43 12.77 -9.76
CA LEU A 144 7.15 12.94 -9.08
C LEU A 144 6.22 11.78 -9.40
N ASN A 145 5.85 11.03 -8.37
CA ASN A 145 4.86 9.97 -8.49
C ASN A 145 3.60 10.34 -7.70
N VAL A 146 2.52 10.61 -8.43
CA VAL A 146 1.18 10.90 -7.89
C VAL A 146 0.15 9.92 -8.44
N SER A 147 0.60 8.72 -8.84
CA SER A 147 -0.28 7.66 -9.34
C SER A 147 -1.30 7.18 -8.30
N ASN A 148 -2.41 6.61 -8.74
CA ASN A 148 -3.47 6.10 -7.85
C ASN A 148 -3.99 7.19 -6.90
N ASN A 149 -4.42 8.31 -7.48
CA ASN A 149 -5.03 9.44 -6.78
C ASN A 149 -6.35 9.83 -7.47
N HIS A 150 -6.87 11.02 -7.18
CA HIS A 150 -8.11 11.54 -7.73
C HIS A 150 -7.87 12.86 -8.49
N ILE A 151 -6.71 13.00 -9.13
CA ILE A 151 -6.31 14.22 -9.82
C ILE A 151 -7.07 14.32 -11.14
N GLU A 152 -7.70 15.47 -11.36
CA GLU A 152 -8.48 15.77 -12.57
C GLU A 152 -7.79 16.82 -13.46
N ASP A 153 -6.87 17.60 -12.88
CA ASP A 153 -6.16 18.69 -13.54
C ASP A 153 -4.75 18.89 -12.95
N ILE A 154 -3.77 19.14 -13.83
CA ILE A 154 -2.36 19.44 -13.48
C ILE A 154 -1.95 20.88 -13.80
N SER A 155 -2.86 21.74 -14.27
CA SER A 155 -2.61 23.15 -14.58
C SER A 155 -2.12 23.97 -13.39
N GLY A 156 -2.49 23.56 -12.17
CA GLY A 156 -2.07 24.18 -10.91
C GLY A 156 -0.65 23.81 -10.46
N ILE A 157 0.03 22.89 -11.15
CA ILE A 157 1.40 22.52 -10.78
C ILE A 157 2.34 23.67 -11.20
N PRO A 158 3.15 24.20 -10.28
CA PRO A 158 4.14 25.22 -10.58
C PRO A 158 5.18 24.71 -11.59
N SER A 159 5.99 25.62 -12.14
CA SER A 159 7.01 25.21 -13.10
C SER A 159 8.11 24.38 -12.43
N LEU A 160 8.02 23.05 -12.57
CA LEU A 160 9.05 22.11 -12.13
C LEU A 160 10.08 21.93 -13.26
N ILE A 161 10.94 22.94 -13.40
CA ILE A 161 11.90 23.07 -14.51
C ILE A 161 12.93 21.93 -14.62
N ASN A 162 13.09 21.13 -13.56
CA ASN A 162 14.03 20.01 -13.49
C ASN A 162 13.34 18.64 -13.48
N LEU A 163 12.01 18.59 -13.58
CA LEU A 163 11.26 17.33 -13.58
C LEU A 163 11.60 16.52 -14.83
N LEU A 164 12.00 15.26 -14.62
CA LEU A 164 12.39 14.31 -15.66
C LEU A 164 11.35 13.19 -15.79
N VAL A 165 10.82 12.71 -14.66
CA VAL A 165 9.86 11.61 -14.60
C VAL A 165 8.59 12.07 -13.88
N LEU A 166 7.45 11.89 -14.54
CA LEU A 166 6.13 12.17 -13.98
C LEU A 166 5.20 10.95 -14.13
N ASN A 167 4.76 10.42 -12.99
CA ASN A 167 3.80 9.32 -12.96
C ASN A 167 2.44 9.79 -12.44
N LEU A 168 1.46 9.77 -13.34
CA LEU A 168 0.06 10.15 -13.19
C LEU A 168 -0.89 8.96 -13.42
N ASN A 169 -0.38 7.72 -13.46
CA ASN A 169 -1.20 6.53 -13.69
C ASN A 169 -2.37 6.43 -12.70
N TYR A 170 -3.51 5.89 -13.13
CA TYR A 170 -4.69 5.70 -12.29
C TYR A 170 -5.15 6.99 -11.60
N ASN A 171 -5.46 8.00 -12.41
CA ASN A 171 -6.08 9.25 -11.99
C ASN A 171 -7.34 9.51 -12.84
N LYS A 172 -7.84 10.75 -12.89
CA LYS A 172 -9.06 11.13 -13.61
C LYS A 172 -8.80 12.28 -14.60
N LEU A 173 -7.60 12.34 -15.15
CA LEU A 173 -7.19 13.41 -16.07
C LEU A 173 -7.95 13.28 -17.39
N LYS A 174 -8.57 14.38 -17.83
CA LYS A 174 -9.22 14.48 -19.14
C LYS A 174 -8.35 15.14 -20.19
N SER A 175 -7.37 15.92 -19.75
CA SER A 175 -6.37 16.59 -20.58
C SER A 175 -5.04 16.64 -19.85
N LEU A 176 -3.97 16.92 -20.60
CA LEU A 176 -2.64 17.19 -20.08
C LEU A 176 -2.32 18.69 -20.12
N GLU A 177 -3.34 19.55 -20.07
CA GLU A 177 -3.12 20.99 -19.94
C GLU A 177 -2.34 21.29 -18.65
N GLY A 178 -1.35 22.18 -18.73
CA GLY A 178 -0.39 22.42 -17.64
C GLY A 178 0.94 21.69 -17.77
N VAL A 179 1.06 20.69 -18.65
CA VAL A 179 2.32 19.95 -18.85
C VAL A 179 3.48 20.81 -19.37
N THR A 180 3.17 21.99 -19.93
CA THR A 180 4.14 23.03 -20.32
C THR A 180 5.02 23.48 -19.16
N SER A 181 4.57 23.29 -17.91
CA SER A 181 5.34 23.54 -16.69
C SER A 181 6.59 22.67 -16.55
N PHE A 182 6.73 21.58 -17.34
CA PHE A 182 7.80 20.58 -17.24
C PHE A 182 8.66 20.51 -18.53
N PRO A 183 9.48 21.52 -18.82
CA PRO A 183 10.21 21.61 -20.09
C PRO A 183 11.29 20.54 -20.28
N LYS A 184 11.74 19.90 -19.19
CA LYS A 184 12.76 18.84 -19.22
C LYS A 184 12.20 17.43 -19.11
N LEU A 185 10.88 17.26 -19.10
CA LEU A 185 10.24 15.96 -18.94
C LEU A 185 10.73 14.97 -20.01
N GLU A 186 11.23 13.82 -19.56
CA GLU A 186 11.73 12.73 -20.42
C GLU A 186 10.77 11.53 -20.39
N GLU A 187 10.11 11.29 -19.27
CA GLU A 187 9.20 10.17 -19.07
C GLU A 187 7.87 10.61 -18.46
N LEU A 188 6.79 10.22 -19.13
CA LEU A 188 5.42 10.42 -18.67
C LEU A 188 4.68 9.08 -18.65
N LEU A 189 4.15 8.74 -17.47
CA LEU A 189 3.24 7.63 -17.27
C LEU A 189 1.86 8.20 -16.91
N ALA A 190 0.86 7.97 -17.75
CA ALA A 190 -0.51 8.49 -17.62
C ALA A 190 -1.57 7.43 -17.96
N ASP A 191 -1.25 6.16 -17.73
CA ASP A 191 -2.15 5.03 -17.96
C ASP A 191 -3.40 5.12 -17.08
N ASN A 192 -4.52 4.55 -17.54
CA ASN A 192 -5.78 4.48 -16.80
C ASN A 192 -6.24 5.88 -16.33
N ASN A 193 -6.42 6.78 -17.31
CA ASN A 193 -7.01 8.11 -17.15
C ASN A 193 -8.17 8.28 -18.16
N GLU A 194 -8.65 9.51 -18.35
CA GLU A 194 -9.72 9.85 -19.29
C GLU A 194 -9.22 10.74 -20.45
N LEU A 195 -7.93 10.63 -20.81
CA LEU A 195 -7.29 11.48 -21.81
C LEU A 195 -7.85 11.21 -23.21
N LYS A 196 -8.20 12.28 -23.94
CA LYS A 196 -8.73 12.18 -25.32
C LYS A 196 -7.68 12.38 -26.40
N ASP A 197 -6.60 13.09 -26.06
CA ASP A 197 -5.46 13.32 -26.91
C ASP A 197 -4.21 13.61 -26.06
N LEU A 198 -3.07 13.65 -26.74
CA LEU A 198 -1.77 13.93 -26.14
C LEU A 198 -1.13 15.20 -26.74
N ILE A 199 -1.90 16.04 -27.43
CA ILE A 199 -1.40 17.25 -28.10
C ILE A 199 -0.67 18.20 -27.13
N PRO A 200 -1.11 18.40 -25.87
CA PRO A 200 -0.38 19.25 -24.93
C PRO A 200 1.10 18.87 -24.75
N LEU A 201 1.47 17.60 -24.98
CA LEU A 201 2.85 17.15 -24.87
C LEU A 201 3.80 17.72 -25.93
N ILE A 202 3.30 18.36 -27.00
CA ILE A 202 4.14 19.04 -28.01
C ILE A 202 5.15 20.02 -27.40
N SER A 203 4.86 20.62 -26.25
CA SER A 203 5.80 21.49 -25.55
C SER A 203 7.02 20.77 -24.95
N CYS A 204 6.90 19.48 -24.62
CA CYS A 204 7.88 18.71 -23.86
C CYS A 204 8.88 18.01 -24.78
N ARG A 205 9.73 18.80 -25.44
CA ARG A 205 10.63 18.35 -26.52
C ARG A 205 11.67 17.27 -26.15
N ARG A 206 11.83 16.95 -24.87
CA ARG A 206 12.78 15.95 -24.37
C ARG A 206 12.16 14.58 -24.09
N ILE A 207 10.85 14.44 -24.28
CA ILE A 207 10.15 13.19 -24.03
C ILE A 207 10.76 12.05 -24.85
N ARG A 208 10.99 10.93 -24.16
CA ARG A 208 11.49 9.66 -24.69
C ARG A 208 10.51 8.53 -24.42
N VAL A 209 9.77 8.59 -23.32
CA VAL A 209 8.84 7.55 -22.90
C VAL A 209 7.47 8.18 -22.64
N ILE A 210 6.45 7.66 -23.32
CA ILE A 210 5.05 7.99 -23.08
C ILE A 210 4.30 6.68 -22.87
N SER A 211 3.69 6.51 -21.69
CA SER A 211 2.67 5.50 -21.46
C SER A 211 1.34 6.18 -21.19
N ALA A 212 0.34 5.91 -22.01
CA ALA A 212 -1.03 6.41 -21.86
C ALA A 212 -2.05 5.31 -22.18
N ALA A 213 -1.77 4.08 -21.76
CA ALA A 213 -2.66 2.94 -21.93
C ALA A 213 -4.00 3.15 -21.22
N ASN A 214 -5.05 2.47 -21.69
CA ASN A 214 -6.40 2.53 -21.12
C ASN A 214 -6.90 3.98 -20.93
N ASN A 215 -6.86 4.77 -21.99
CA ASN A 215 -7.40 6.13 -22.06
C ASN A 215 -8.49 6.21 -23.14
N GLN A 216 -8.89 7.42 -23.55
CA GLN A 216 -9.92 7.68 -24.55
C GLN A 216 -9.32 8.28 -25.84
N ILE A 217 -8.06 7.98 -26.17
CA ILE A 217 -7.35 8.53 -27.34
C ILE A 217 -7.87 7.87 -28.62
N GLN A 218 -8.33 8.68 -29.58
CA GLN A 218 -9.01 8.16 -30.80
C GLN A 218 -8.32 8.56 -32.10
N SER A 219 -7.66 9.72 -32.15
CA SER A 219 -7.18 10.31 -33.41
C SER A 219 -5.73 9.92 -33.71
N VAL A 220 -5.54 9.10 -34.75
CA VAL A 220 -4.20 8.80 -35.31
C VAL A 220 -3.52 10.09 -35.79
N ASP A 221 -4.23 10.98 -36.46
CA ASP A 221 -3.68 12.26 -36.96
C ASP A 221 -3.09 13.12 -35.83
N SER A 222 -3.77 13.17 -34.68
CA SER A 222 -3.29 13.91 -33.51
C SER A 222 -1.99 13.32 -32.97
N LEU A 223 -1.86 11.99 -32.97
CA LEU A 223 -0.64 11.29 -32.59
C LEU A 223 0.51 11.52 -33.58
N LEU A 224 0.23 11.49 -34.89
CA LEU A 224 1.24 11.77 -35.91
C LEU A 224 1.77 13.20 -35.79
N ARG A 225 0.89 14.17 -35.52
CA ARG A 225 1.30 15.55 -35.22
C ARG A 225 2.22 15.60 -33.99
N LEU A 226 1.88 14.90 -32.91
CA LEU A 226 2.72 14.81 -31.71
C LEU A 226 4.10 14.20 -32.03
N ILE A 227 4.13 13.04 -32.70
CA ILE A 227 5.34 12.27 -32.99
C ILE A 227 6.28 13.06 -33.90
N SER A 228 5.74 13.80 -34.89
CA SER A 228 6.54 14.63 -35.79
C SER A 228 7.41 15.66 -35.03
N GLN A 229 6.98 16.08 -33.83
CA GLN A 229 7.70 17.02 -32.97
C GLN A 229 8.67 16.32 -32.00
N HIS A 230 8.48 15.04 -31.71
CA HIS A 230 9.25 14.28 -30.72
C HIS A 230 10.20 13.29 -31.37
N LYS A 231 11.28 13.81 -31.94
CA LYS A 231 12.33 12.99 -32.56
C LYS A 231 13.08 12.11 -31.56
N SER A 232 13.02 12.41 -30.26
CA SER A 232 13.63 11.61 -29.19
C SER A 232 12.75 10.49 -28.66
N LEU A 233 11.52 10.33 -29.15
CA LEU A 233 10.59 9.33 -28.65
C LEU A 233 11.10 7.90 -28.92
N GLN A 234 11.25 7.12 -27.86
CA GLN A 234 11.76 5.75 -27.87
C GLN A 234 10.69 4.74 -27.48
N SER A 235 9.79 5.09 -26.56
CA SER A 235 8.72 4.21 -26.10
C SER A 235 7.39 4.93 -26.16
N LEU A 236 6.40 4.30 -26.80
CA LEU A 236 5.01 4.75 -26.81
C LEU A 236 4.11 3.57 -26.49
N ASN A 237 3.28 3.69 -25.46
CA ASN A 237 2.27 2.70 -25.11
C ASN A 237 0.89 3.36 -25.10
N LEU A 238 0.02 2.93 -26.01
CA LEU A 238 -1.37 3.37 -26.18
C LEU A 238 -2.35 2.20 -26.14
N THR A 239 -1.93 1.02 -25.67
CA THR A 239 -2.79 -0.17 -25.52
C THR A 239 -4.11 0.18 -24.81
N GLY A 240 -5.23 -0.38 -25.27
CA GLY A 240 -6.53 -0.16 -24.65
C GLY A 240 -7.16 1.21 -24.92
N ASN A 241 -6.64 1.97 -25.89
CA ASN A 241 -7.27 3.19 -26.41
C ASN A 241 -8.10 2.89 -27.67
N PRO A 242 -9.16 3.67 -27.96
CA PRO A 242 -9.94 3.54 -29.20
C PRO A 242 -9.12 3.58 -30.49
N VAL A 243 -8.00 4.33 -30.51
CA VAL A 243 -7.09 4.43 -31.66
C VAL A 243 -6.52 3.09 -32.12
N GLU A 244 -6.45 2.10 -31.23
CA GLU A 244 -5.97 0.74 -31.54
C GLU A 244 -6.86 0.03 -32.59
N ARG A 245 -8.13 0.46 -32.74
CA ARG A 245 -9.06 -0.10 -33.73
C ARG A 245 -8.79 0.39 -35.15
N GLU A 246 -8.04 1.47 -35.31
CA GLU A 246 -7.70 2.00 -36.63
C GLU A 246 -6.64 1.12 -37.28
N HIS A 247 -6.97 0.54 -38.44
CA HIS A 247 -6.10 -0.43 -39.11
C HIS A 247 -4.73 0.13 -39.50
N THR A 248 -4.63 1.45 -39.70
CA THR A 248 -3.37 2.10 -40.11
C THR A 248 -2.52 2.55 -38.93
N TYR A 249 -3.06 2.57 -37.70
CA TYR A 249 -2.43 3.14 -36.50
C TYR A 249 -0.97 2.68 -36.35
N GLN A 250 -0.72 1.39 -36.17
CA GLN A 250 0.65 0.89 -35.95
C GLN A 250 1.57 1.22 -37.14
N SER A 251 1.09 1.02 -38.37
CA SER A 251 1.90 1.26 -39.57
C SER A 251 2.26 2.74 -39.76
N ASP A 252 1.35 3.66 -39.45
CA ASP A 252 1.56 5.09 -39.57
C ASP A 252 2.51 5.60 -38.47
N ILE A 253 2.33 5.12 -37.23
CA ILE A 253 3.22 5.44 -36.10
C ILE A 253 4.64 4.96 -36.38
N LEU A 254 4.82 3.73 -36.85
CA LEU A 254 6.14 3.18 -37.17
C LEU A 254 6.81 3.88 -38.37
N ARG A 255 6.02 4.40 -39.32
CA ARG A 255 6.53 5.17 -40.46
C ARG A 255 7.07 6.54 -40.03
N GLU A 256 6.38 7.21 -39.10
CA GLU A 256 6.74 8.56 -38.64
C GLU A 256 7.77 8.53 -37.49
N ALA A 257 7.59 7.66 -36.50
CA ALA A 257 8.42 7.56 -35.29
C ALA A 257 9.72 6.78 -35.54
N LYS A 258 10.66 7.38 -36.27
CA LYS A 258 11.91 6.70 -36.68
C LYS A 258 12.78 6.18 -35.55
N ASN A 259 12.68 6.72 -34.33
CA ASN A 259 13.51 6.33 -33.19
C ASN A 259 12.79 5.45 -32.16
N ILE A 260 11.55 5.04 -32.46
CA ILE A 260 10.79 4.18 -31.58
C ILE A 260 11.44 2.79 -31.48
N VAL A 261 11.61 2.33 -30.25
CA VAL A 261 12.17 1.03 -29.86
C VAL A 261 11.06 0.12 -29.38
N THR A 262 10.11 0.66 -28.61
CA THR A 262 8.95 -0.06 -28.07
C THR A 262 7.66 0.66 -28.43
N LEU A 263 6.72 -0.08 -29.02
CA LEU A 263 5.36 0.37 -29.32
C LEU A 263 4.39 -0.61 -28.67
N ASP A 264 3.48 -0.12 -27.84
CA ASP A 264 2.40 -0.93 -27.24
C ASP A 264 2.92 -2.19 -26.50
N ASN A 265 4.01 -2.00 -25.74
CA ASN A 265 4.75 -3.05 -25.02
C ASN A 265 5.43 -4.10 -25.91
N ILE A 266 5.50 -3.87 -27.22
CA ILE A 266 6.18 -4.72 -28.19
C ILE A 266 7.49 -4.05 -28.61
N SER A 267 8.59 -4.79 -28.53
CA SER A 267 9.88 -4.34 -29.04
C SER A 267 9.90 -4.41 -30.57
N VAL A 268 10.04 -3.26 -31.22
CA VAL A 268 10.07 -3.12 -32.68
C VAL A 268 11.49 -2.90 -33.23
N LYS A 269 12.44 -2.59 -32.35
CA LYS A 269 13.87 -2.54 -32.67
C LYS A 269 14.69 -3.21 -31.56
N PRO A 270 15.82 -3.84 -31.90
CA PRO A 270 16.74 -4.33 -30.88
C PRO A 270 17.17 -3.15 -30.00
N MET A 271 17.01 -3.33 -28.68
CA MET A 271 17.45 -2.35 -27.69
C MET A 271 18.93 -2.00 -27.95
N PRO A 272 19.31 -0.71 -28.01
CA PRO A 272 20.70 -0.33 -28.05
C PRO A 272 21.45 -1.01 -26.90
N THR A 273 22.58 -1.65 -27.20
CA THR A 273 23.48 -2.16 -26.15
C THR A 273 23.83 -0.99 -25.25
N VAL A 274 23.54 -1.16 -23.95
CA VAL A 274 23.83 -0.22 -22.87
C VAL A 274 25.35 -0.06 -22.74
N LEU A 275 25.98 0.70 -23.64
CA LEU A 275 27.30 1.25 -23.43
C LEU A 275 27.12 2.68 -22.92
N ASP A 276 27.74 2.93 -21.77
CA ASP A 276 27.86 4.21 -21.06
C ASP A 276 26.56 4.82 -20.53
N ASP A 277 26.13 4.29 -19.38
CA ASP A 277 25.71 5.13 -18.27
C ASP A 277 25.85 4.28 -17.00
N HIS A 278 27.01 4.30 -16.34
CA HIS A 278 27.10 3.86 -14.95
C HIS A 278 26.32 4.77 -13.97
N LYS A 279 25.49 5.68 -14.49
CA LYS A 279 24.39 6.37 -13.81
C LYS A 279 23.04 5.65 -13.92
N ARG A 280 22.95 4.50 -14.62
CA ARG A 280 21.78 3.60 -14.75
C ARG A 280 21.51 2.69 -13.55
N HIS A 281 22.18 2.88 -12.41
CA HIS A 281 21.97 2.03 -11.23
C HIS A 281 20.52 2.12 -10.66
N ALA A 282 19.70 3.07 -11.11
CA ALA A 282 18.25 3.12 -10.83
C ALA A 282 17.37 2.31 -11.81
N ASN A 283 17.82 2.00 -13.03
CA ASN A 283 16.99 1.32 -14.04
C ASN A 283 16.81 -0.18 -13.78
N ASN A 284 17.70 -0.80 -13.00
CA ASN A 284 17.50 -2.15 -12.47
C ASN A 284 16.64 -2.17 -11.20
N LEU A 285 16.43 -1.03 -10.53
CA LEU A 285 15.53 -0.91 -9.39
C LEU A 285 14.09 -0.66 -9.87
N TYR A 286 13.89 0.13 -10.92
CA TYR A 286 12.56 0.41 -11.49
C TYR A 286 11.90 -0.85 -12.09
N THR A 287 12.64 -1.67 -12.83
CA THR A 287 12.11 -2.93 -13.39
C THR A 287 11.85 -4.01 -12.33
N LEU A 288 12.61 -4.03 -11.23
CA LEU A 288 12.39 -4.91 -10.06
C LEU A 288 11.31 -4.37 -9.12
N GLN A 289 11.18 -3.05 -8.97
CA GLN A 289 10.13 -2.40 -8.18
C GLN A 289 8.78 -2.48 -8.87
N ASP A 290 8.70 -2.36 -10.19
CA ASP A 290 7.46 -2.59 -10.93
C ASP A 290 7.04 -4.07 -10.89
N ALA A 291 7.99 -5.01 -11.04
CA ALA A 291 7.72 -6.44 -10.85
C ALA A 291 7.33 -6.77 -9.40
N ALA A 292 7.92 -6.11 -8.40
CA ALA A 292 7.58 -6.27 -6.98
C ALA A 292 6.25 -5.60 -6.61
N ARG A 293 5.93 -4.44 -7.21
CA ARG A 293 4.66 -3.71 -7.04
C ARG A 293 3.52 -4.49 -7.65
N GLN A 294 3.70 -5.04 -8.84
CA GLN A 294 2.72 -5.92 -9.47
C GLN A 294 2.53 -7.23 -8.68
N ALA A 295 3.61 -7.86 -8.21
CA ALA A 295 3.53 -9.03 -7.33
C ALA A 295 2.89 -8.74 -5.95
N PHE A 296 3.03 -7.52 -5.43
CA PHE A 296 2.43 -7.07 -4.17
C PHE A 296 0.95 -6.73 -4.34
N GLU A 297 0.57 -6.04 -5.42
CA GLU A 297 -0.82 -5.72 -5.75
C GLU A 297 -1.63 -6.97 -6.08
N ASP A 298 -1.05 -7.94 -6.79
CA ASP A 298 -1.66 -9.26 -7.01
C ASP A 298 -1.84 -10.03 -5.70
N ARG A 299 -0.88 -9.94 -4.78
CA ARG A 299 -1.00 -10.55 -3.45
C ARG A 299 -2.06 -9.88 -2.58
N ILE A 300 -2.19 -8.56 -2.60
CA ILE A 300 -3.28 -7.84 -1.92
C ILE A 300 -4.63 -8.22 -2.51
N ARG A 301 -4.74 -8.33 -3.84
CA ARG A 301 -5.96 -8.75 -4.52
C ARG A 301 -6.38 -10.16 -4.10
N VAL A 302 -5.45 -11.12 -4.12
CA VAL A 302 -5.69 -12.50 -3.67
C VAL A 302 -6.01 -12.56 -2.17
N ALA A 303 -5.36 -11.74 -1.34
CA ALA A 303 -5.64 -11.68 0.09
C ALA A 303 -7.04 -11.11 0.39
N ARG A 304 -7.47 -10.05 -0.32
CA ARG A 304 -8.84 -9.51 -0.21
C ARG A 304 -9.88 -10.53 -0.65
N GLN A 305 -9.65 -11.22 -1.77
CA GLN A 305 -10.55 -12.26 -2.24
C GLN A 305 -10.68 -13.40 -1.22
N ARG A 306 -9.55 -13.89 -0.65
CA ARG A 306 -9.57 -14.90 0.42
C ARG A 306 -10.26 -14.40 1.69
N MET A 307 -10.10 -13.12 2.03
CA MET A 307 -10.79 -12.53 3.18
C MET A 307 -12.30 -12.48 2.95
N GLU A 308 -12.76 -12.06 1.77
CA GLU A 308 -14.17 -12.07 1.39
C GLU A 308 -14.77 -13.49 1.36
N GLU A 309 -14.02 -14.47 0.83
CA GLU A 309 -14.40 -15.89 0.87
C GLU A 309 -14.53 -16.42 2.30
N ASN A 310 -13.60 -16.09 3.19
CA ASN A 310 -13.64 -16.46 4.60
C ASN A 310 -14.79 -15.79 5.36
N VAL A 311 -15.05 -14.51 5.10
CA VAL A 311 -16.21 -13.79 5.68
C VAL A 311 -17.51 -14.45 5.23
N ASN A 312 -17.64 -14.77 3.94
CA ASN A 312 -18.81 -15.46 3.41
C ASN A 312 -18.99 -16.88 4.01
N PHE A 313 -17.89 -17.62 4.20
CA PHE A 313 -17.92 -18.93 4.86
C PHE A 313 -18.40 -18.82 6.32
N LEU A 314 -17.85 -17.87 7.08
CA LEU A 314 -18.24 -17.64 8.47
C LEU A 314 -19.70 -17.20 8.58
N GLN A 315 -20.19 -16.33 7.69
CA GLN A 315 -21.59 -15.93 7.64
C GLN A 315 -22.52 -17.11 7.41
N ARG A 316 -22.20 -18.01 6.46
CA ARG A 316 -22.97 -19.25 6.24
C ARG A 316 -22.95 -20.16 7.46
N ARG A 317 -21.82 -20.26 8.16
CA ARG A 317 -21.70 -21.09 9.37
C ARG A 317 -22.50 -20.52 10.54
N ILE A 318 -22.51 -19.19 10.71
CA ILE A 318 -23.34 -18.51 11.72
C ILE A 318 -24.82 -18.81 11.46
N LEU A 319 -25.28 -18.70 10.22
CA LEU A 319 -26.67 -19.03 9.85
C LEU A 319 -27.01 -20.49 10.13
N SER A 320 -26.11 -21.43 9.81
CA SER A 320 -26.27 -22.86 10.13
C SER A 320 -26.42 -23.10 11.63
N ILE A 321 -25.55 -22.49 12.45
CA ILE A 321 -25.58 -22.65 13.91
C ILE A 321 -26.84 -22.03 14.51
N GLN A 322 -27.29 -20.88 14.00
CA GLN A 322 -28.55 -20.27 14.42
C GLN A 322 -29.75 -21.18 14.12
N GLN A 323 -29.74 -21.87 12.98
CA GLN A 323 -30.77 -22.84 12.62
C GLN A 323 -30.74 -24.08 13.52
N GLU A 324 -29.54 -24.64 13.76
CA GLU A 324 -29.34 -25.75 14.71
C GLU A 324 -29.82 -25.39 16.13
N TYR A 325 -29.53 -24.17 16.59
CA TYR A 325 -29.98 -23.66 17.89
C TYR A 325 -31.51 -23.52 17.96
N SER A 326 -32.14 -22.97 16.91
CA SER A 326 -33.60 -22.88 16.80
C SER A 326 -34.26 -24.26 16.86
N ASP A 327 -33.70 -25.25 16.17
CA ASP A 327 -34.25 -26.61 16.15
C ASP A 327 -34.06 -27.33 17.50
N PHE A 328 -32.92 -27.08 18.17
CA PHE A 328 -32.72 -27.52 19.55
C PHE A 328 -33.74 -26.90 20.51
N GLU A 329 -33.99 -25.59 20.40
CA GLU A 329 -34.96 -24.89 21.26
C GLU A 329 -36.39 -25.43 21.05
N LYS A 330 -36.80 -25.68 19.81
CA LYS A 330 -38.09 -26.33 19.50
C LYS A 330 -38.19 -27.71 20.13
N LYS A 331 -37.11 -28.50 20.06
CA LYS A 331 -37.08 -29.83 20.67
C LYS A 331 -37.21 -29.76 22.19
N MET A 332 -36.46 -28.88 22.85
CA MET A 332 -36.57 -28.67 24.30
C MET A 332 -37.98 -28.25 24.72
N LYS A 333 -38.63 -27.35 23.95
CA LYS A 333 -40.02 -26.95 24.20
C LYS A 333 -40.99 -28.13 24.08
N SER A 334 -40.83 -28.96 23.05
CA SER A 334 -41.62 -30.18 22.88
C SER A 334 -41.45 -31.16 24.05
N ASP A 335 -40.21 -31.35 24.52
CA ASP A 335 -39.91 -32.26 25.63
C ASP A 335 -40.52 -31.72 26.95
N LEU A 336 -40.46 -30.40 27.17
CA LEU A 336 -41.09 -29.75 28.32
C LEU A 336 -42.63 -29.92 28.30
N GLU A 337 -43.26 -29.72 27.14
CA GLU A 337 -44.70 -29.94 26.99
C GLU A 337 -45.10 -31.39 27.27
N ALA A 338 -44.28 -32.36 26.84
CA ALA A 338 -44.50 -33.77 27.15
C ALA A 338 -44.43 -34.04 28.67
N CYS A 339 -43.44 -33.45 29.37
CA CYS A 339 -43.32 -33.53 30.83
C CYS A 339 -44.51 -32.90 31.55
N LEU A 340 -44.99 -31.74 31.09
CA LEU A 340 -46.17 -31.08 31.68
C LEU A 340 -47.44 -31.91 31.49
N ARG A 341 -47.62 -32.53 30.32
CA ARG A 341 -48.73 -33.48 30.09
C ARG A 341 -48.65 -34.66 31.06
N PHE A 342 -47.48 -35.25 31.25
CA PHE A 342 -47.28 -36.35 32.21
C PHE A 342 -47.64 -35.92 33.64
N LEU A 343 -47.18 -34.75 34.09
CA LEU A 343 -47.51 -34.24 35.43
C LEU A 343 -49.02 -33.99 35.61
N SER A 344 -49.71 -33.52 34.57
CA SER A 344 -51.17 -33.32 34.61
C SER A 344 -51.98 -34.63 34.64
N THR A 345 -51.34 -35.78 34.40
CA THR A 345 -51.98 -37.10 34.54
C THR A 345 -51.81 -37.75 35.92
N LEU A 346 -51.01 -37.15 36.81
CA LEU A 346 -50.83 -37.62 38.19
C LEU A 346 -51.92 -37.05 39.11
N GLY A 347 -52.38 -37.84 40.09
CA GLY A 347 -53.47 -37.43 41.01
C GLY A 347 -52.97 -36.65 42.24
N ASP A 348 -53.86 -35.85 42.85
CA ASP A 348 -53.53 -34.89 43.93
C ASP A 348 -52.80 -35.47 45.16
N VAL A 349 -52.93 -36.78 45.42
CA VAL A 349 -52.27 -37.44 46.56
C VAL A 349 -50.77 -37.64 46.31
N GLU A 350 -50.34 -37.88 45.07
CA GLU A 350 -48.93 -38.16 44.71
C GLU A 350 -48.07 -36.88 44.65
N LEU A 351 -48.68 -35.72 44.39
CA LEU A 351 -48.03 -34.41 44.38
C LEU A 351 -47.62 -33.92 45.78
N SER A 352 -48.26 -34.41 46.84
CA SER A 352 -48.03 -33.97 48.22
C SER A 352 -46.78 -34.56 48.88
N THR A 353 -46.22 -35.65 48.33
CA THR A 353 -44.98 -36.29 48.80
C THR A 353 -43.71 -35.79 48.11
N VAL A 354 -43.83 -34.89 47.12
CA VAL A 354 -42.70 -34.31 46.40
C VAL A 354 -42.20 -33.07 47.15
N GLY A 355 -41.22 -33.25 48.05
CA GLY A 355 -40.52 -32.15 48.72
C GLY A 355 -39.78 -31.24 47.72
N ARG A 356 -39.44 -30.00 48.13
CA ARG A 356 -38.84 -28.93 47.30
C ARG A 356 -37.47 -29.20 46.66
N ASP A 357 -36.98 -30.44 46.70
CA ASP A 357 -35.97 -30.99 45.80
C ASP A 357 -36.34 -32.45 45.56
N PRO A 358 -37.08 -32.77 44.48
CA PRO A 358 -36.44 -33.20 43.25
C PRO A 358 -37.30 -32.92 42.00
N ILE A 359 -37.34 -31.68 41.51
CA ILE A 359 -37.71 -31.48 40.09
C ILE A 359 -36.47 -31.68 39.20
N GLY A 360 -35.26 -31.46 39.74
CA GLY A 360 -34.00 -31.65 39.00
C GLY A 360 -33.58 -33.11 38.78
N ALA A 361 -33.85 -34.02 39.73
CA ALA A 361 -33.36 -35.41 39.64
C ALA A 361 -34.20 -36.28 38.69
N SER A 362 -35.52 -36.11 38.64
CA SER A 362 -36.38 -36.80 37.67
C SER A 362 -36.28 -36.21 36.26
N PHE A 363 -35.89 -34.94 36.12
CA PHE A 363 -35.54 -34.37 34.81
C PHE A 363 -34.28 -35.05 34.23
N ASN A 364 -33.25 -35.27 35.06
CA ASN A 364 -32.03 -35.97 34.64
C ASN A 364 -32.24 -37.46 34.32
N SER A 365 -33.28 -38.11 34.84
CA SER A 365 -33.55 -39.52 34.51
C SER A 365 -34.39 -39.71 33.24
N LEU A 366 -35.11 -38.68 32.78
CA LEU A 366 -35.91 -38.72 31.54
C LEU A 366 -35.22 -38.05 30.36
N THR A 367 -34.32 -37.08 30.60
CA THR A 367 -33.47 -36.50 29.56
C THR A 367 -32.02 -36.98 29.70
N PHE A 368 -31.63 -37.86 28.76
CA PHE A 368 -30.25 -38.26 28.39
C PHE A 368 -29.57 -39.39 29.18
N GLN A 369 -30.06 -40.62 29.00
CA GLN A 369 -29.14 -41.69 28.59
C GLN A 369 -29.00 -41.66 27.06
N TYR A 370 -28.01 -40.92 26.55
CA TYR A 370 -27.39 -41.31 25.29
C TYR A 370 -25.87 -41.46 25.49
N PRO A 371 -25.27 -42.56 25.03
CA PRO A 371 -23.86 -42.87 25.20
C PRO A 371 -23.02 -42.14 24.15
N TYR A 372 -21.75 -41.93 24.50
CA TYR A 372 -20.59 -42.00 23.62
C TYR A 372 -20.85 -42.69 22.27
N VAL A 373 -21.09 -41.93 21.21
CA VAL A 373 -20.78 -42.34 19.83
C VAL A 373 -20.46 -41.08 19.06
N PHE A 374 -19.17 -40.75 18.92
CA PHE A 374 -18.57 -40.18 17.70
C PHE A 374 -17.04 -40.06 17.91
N GLN A 375 -16.40 -41.18 18.30
CA GLN A 375 -15.13 -41.54 17.70
C GLN A 375 -15.42 -42.64 16.67
N ASP A 376 -14.84 -42.47 15.49
CA ASP A 376 -14.65 -43.49 14.45
C ASP A 376 -15.86 -44.05 13.70
N GLN A 377 -16.48 -43.24 12.81
CA GLN A 377 -16.85 -43.71 11.46
C GLN A 377 -16.90 -42.56 10.44
N HIS A 378 -15.74 -41.95 10.13
CA HIS A 378 -15.44 -41.48 8.77
C HIS A 378 -13.91 -41.50 8.52
N ARG A 379 -13.23 -42.56 8.97
CA ARG A 379 -12.02 -43.05 8.31
C ARG A 379 -12.47 -43.95 7.15
N HIS A 380 -11.96 -43.64 5.96
CA HIS A 380 -12.15 -44.36 4.68
C HIS A 380 -13.25 -43.85 3.73
N ARG A 381 -13.13 -42.59 3.29
CA ARG A 381 -12.88 -42.35 1.86
C ARG A 381 -11.59 -41.54 1.72
N ARG A 382 -10.63 -42.13 1.02
CA ARG A 382 -9.23 -41.69 0.89
C ARG A 382 -9.11 -40.46 -0.04
N ARG A 383 -8.24 -39.52 0.37
CA ARG A 383 -7.29 -38.64 -0.39
C ARG A 383 -7.89 -37.72 -1.48
N ASP A 384 -7.51 -36.46 -1.67
CA ASP A 384 -6.44 -35.52 -1.22
C ASP A 384 -6.77 -34.15 -1.89
N PRO A 385 -6.05 -33.02 -1.70
CA PRO A 385 -5.52 -32.38 -0.48
C PRO A 385 -5.82 -30.85 -0.43
N LYS A 386 -5.44 -30.21 0.70
CA LYS A 386 -5.30 -28.74 0.97
C LYS A 386 -6.55 -27.94 1.37
N SER A 387 -6.66 -27.62 2.65
CA SER A 387 -6.38 -26.29 3.24
C SER A 387 -7.09 -26.17 4.59
N ASP A 388 -6.46 -26.73 5.63
CA ASP A 388 -6.95 -26.62 7.01
C ASP A 388 -6.18 -25.47 7.68
N TYR A 389 -6.91 -24.44 8.13
CA TYR A 389 -6.39 -23.21 8.72
C TYR A 389 -6.43 -23.31 10.26
N SER A 390 -5.83 -24.36 10.82
CA SER A 390 -5.66 -24.55 12.27
C SER A 390 -4.50 -23.74 12.87
N ASP A 391 -3.58 -23.21 12.06
CA ASP A 391 -2.24 -22.80 12.55
C ASP A 391 -2.10 -21.34 13.01
N ILE A 392 -3.18 -20.54 13.04
CA ILE A 392 -3.09 -19.12 13.47
C ILE A 392 -3.27 -18.97 15.00
N LYS A 393 -3.78 -20.00 15.69
CA LYS A 393 -3.90 -19.97 17.17
C LYS A 393 -2.76 -20.68 17.89
N GLU A 394 -2.09 -21.64 17.24
CA GLU A 394 -0.94 -22.33 17.84
C GLU A 394 0.35 -21.52 17.80
N THR A 395 0.55 -20.62 16.83
CA THR A 395 1.80 -19.82 16.74
C THR A 395 1.96 -18.87 17.93
N ASP A 396 0.87 -18.28 18.40
CA ASP A 396 0.86 -17.32 19.51
C ASP A 396 1.00 -18.01 20.89
N GLU A 397 0.58 -19.28 20.98
CA GLU A 397 0.70 -20.12 22.18
C GLU A 397 2.06 -20.83 22.25
N VAL A 398 2.59 -21.25 21.10
CA VAL A 398 3.97 -21.77 20.95
C VAL A 398 5.00 -20.69 21.27
N LEU A 399 4.79 -19.44 20.81
CA LEU A 399 5.68 -18.33 21.14
C LEU A 399 5.61 -17.95 22.64
N ARG A 400 4.43 -17.97 23.26
CA ARG A 400 4.29 -17.74 24.72
C ARG A 400 4.91 -18.86 25.56
N ASN A 401 4.82 -20.11 25.12
CA ASN A 401 5.42 -21.25 25.83
C ASN A 401 6.93 -21.32 25.61
N ALA A 402 7.44 -21.01 24.42
CA ALA A 402 8.88 -20.89 24.14
C ALA A 402 9.52 -19.72 24.93
N PHE A 403 8.82 -18.59 25.08
CA PHE A 403 9.30 -17.46 25.89
C PHE A 403 9.33 -17.80 27.39
N LYS A 404 8.36 -18.59 27.89
CA LYS A 404 8.36 -19.07 29.29
C LYS A 404 9.48 -20.08 29.58
N GLU A 405 9.83 -20.95 28.63
CA GLU A 405 10.95 -21.89 28.80
C GLU A 405 12.32 -21.20 28.65
N LEU A 406 12.47 -20.21 27.75
CA LEU A 406 13.68 -19.37 27.65
C LEU A 406 13.96 -18.54 28.91
N VAL A 407 12.91 -18.06 29.60
CA VAL A 407 13.04 -17.36 30.88
C VAL A 407 13.48 -18.31 32.00
N LYS A 408 12.96 -19.56 32.02
CA LYS A 408 13.39 -20.59 32.98
C LYS A 408 14.82 -21.09 32.74
N GLU A 409 15.29 -21.16 31.49
CA GLU A 409 16.69 -21.50 31.20
C GLU A 409 17.65 -20.36 31.56
N LYS A 410 17.25 -19.09 31.40
CA LYS A 410 18.05 -17.92 31.80
C LYS A 410 18.27 -17.84 33.32
N GLU A 411 17.30 -18.29 34.12
CA GLU A 411 17.42 -18.39 35.58
C GLU A 411 18.23 -19.62 36.06
N LYS A 412 18.49 -20.59 35.17
CA LYS A 412 19.32 -21.77 35.47
C LYS A 412 20.82 -21.56 35.23
N TYR A 413 21.19 -20.51 34.50
CA TYR A 413 22.58 -20.16 34.16
C TYR A 413 23.06 -18.86 34.82
N SER A 414 22.33 -18.34 35.83
CA SER A 414 22.77 -17.19 36.63
C SER A 414 23.40 -17.56 37.99
N ASP A 415 23.53 -18.85 38.31
CA ASP A 415 24.22 -19.38 39.51
C ASP A 415 25.44 -20.28 39.16
N LEU A 416 26.03 -20.07 37.99
CA LEU A 416 27.39 -20.48 37.61
C LEU A 416 28.17 -19.23 37.21
#